data_AF-A0A3M7AXM9-F1
#
_entry.id   AF-A0A3M7AXM9-F1
#
_cell.length_a   1.000
_cell.length_b   1.000
_cell.length_c   1.000
_cell.angle_alpha   90.00
_cell.angle_beta   90.00
_cell.angle_gamma   90.00
#
_symmetry.space_group_name_H-M   'P 1'
#
loop_
_entity.id
_entity.type
_entity.pdbx_description
1 polymer ?
#
loop_
_entity_poly.entity_id
_entity_poly.type
_entity_poly.pdbx_seq_one_letter_code
_entity_poly.pdbx_strand_id
1 'polypeptide(L)'
;MADVKAEDINLDDPPFPLTVIDRKVLATPDEEYHRITWEDLKHIIATNALEQLKRLPSDLRRYLAWSYNIKQAHGGILPYVIQERLHWQPDPARSTKGPYFEHRSSIPFADPRDFAVLVNDWPYGFEEGIHHLLVWSKTPIPVDDEKGDVTPESRRLIEEFIEEFFVRPLGEGGKDQVQWFKNWVSLQSVRGVDHVHVLVRDVAPEQLAQWTERRDL
;
A
#
# COMPACT_ATOMS: atom_id res chain seq x y z
N MET A 1 -17.13 4.85 22.94
CA MET A 1 -16.50 3.62 23.46
C MET A 1 -15.00 3.89 23.53
N ALA A 2 -14.27 3.29 24.47
CA ALA A 2 -12.81 3.40 24.46
C ALA A 2 -12.25 2.62 23.26
N ASP A 3 -11.16 3.09 22.67
CA ASP A 3 -10.48 2.40 21.58
C ASP A 3 -9.98 1.03 22.04
N VAL A 4 -10.18 0.01 21.21
CA VAL A 4 -9.64 -1.34 21.42
C VAL A 4 -8.14 -1.30 21.24
N LYS A 5 -7.39 -1.82 22.21
CA LYS A 5 -5.93 -1.94 22.13
C LYS A 5 -5.52 -3.23 21.41
N ALA A 6 -4.27 -3.29 20.98
CA ALA A 6 -3.72 -4.43 20.25
C ALA A 6 -3.73 -5.72 21.07
N GLU A 7 -3.49 -5.63 22.38
CA GLU A 7 -3.54 -6.75 23.31
C GLU A 7 -4.97 -7.28 23.56
N ASP A 8 -5.98 -6.44 23.35
CA ASP A 8 -7.39 -6.73 23.66
C ASP A 8 -8.20 -7.14 22.42
N ILE A 9 -7.57 -7.22 21.23
CA ILE A 9 -8.28 -7.52 19.99
C ILE A 9 -8.82 -8.96 19.99
N ASN A 10 -10.12 -9.09 19.73
CA ASN A 10 -10.76 -10.41 19.59
C ASN A 10 -10.44 -11.03 18.22
N LEU A 11 -9.61 -12.08 18.21
CA LEU A 11 -9.21 -12.77 16.99
C LEU A 11 -10.28 -13.74 16.43
N ASP A 12 -11.34 -14.00 17.20
CA ASP A 12 -12.51 -14.77 16.77
C ASP A 12 -13.59 -13.89 16.13
N ASP A 13 -13.55 -12.58 16.37
CA ASP A 13 -14.39 -11.56 15.71
C ASP A 13 -13.53 -10.39 15.16
N PRO A 14 -12.67 -10.66 14.17
CA PRO A 14 -11.76 -9.66 13.63
C PRO A 14 -12.49 -8.64 12.74
N PRO A 15 -11.94 -7.42 12.55
CA PRO A 15 -12.55 -6.37 11.71
C PRO A 15 -12.75 -6.77 10.24
N PHE A 16 -11.99 -7.76 9.77
CA PHE A 16 -12.10 -8.41 8.46
C PHE A 16 -11.69 -9.89 8.58
N PRO A 17 -12.12 -10.77 7.65
CA PRO A 17 -11.79 -12.19 7.70
C PRO A 17 -10.27 -12.43 7.68
N LEU A 18 -9.78 -13.19 8.65
CA LEU A 18 -8.38 -13.62 8.71
C LEU A 18 -8.17 -14.88 7.88
N THR A 19 -7.16 -14.87 7.02
CA THR A 19 -6.74 -16.05 6.26
C THR A 19 -6.04 -17.07 7.15
N VAL A 20 -5.84 -18.29 6.64
CA VAL A 20 -5.02 -19.31 7.32
C VAL A 20 -3.61 -18.79 7.59
N ILE A 21 -3.05 -17.99 6.67
CA ILE A 21 -1.71 -17.42 6.83
C ILE A 21 -1.70 -16.36 7.93
N ASP A 22 -2.71 -15.48 7.98
CA ASP A 22 -2.78 -14.45 9.02
C ASP A 22 -2.89 -15.07 10.41
N ARG A 23 -3.68 -16.13 10.57
CA ARG A 23 -3.80 -16.87 11.83
C ARG A 23 -2.49 -17.54 12.25
N LYS A 24 -1.73 -18.08 11.30
CA LYS A 24 -0.39 -18.63 11.56
C LYS A 24 0.56 -17.53 12.04
N VAL A 25 0.62 -16.40 11.33
CA VAL A 25 1.46 -15.25 11.73
C VAL A 25 1.09 -14.77 13.13
N LEU A 26 -0.19 -14.60 13.44
CA LEU A 26 -0.64 -14.18 14.77
C LEU A 26 -0.27 -15.16 15.90
N ALA A 27 -0.06 -16.43 15.57
CA ALA A 27 0.34 -17.47 16.54
C ALA A 27 1.86 -17.57 16.71
N THR A 28 2.65 -16.85 15.92
CA THR A 28 4.12 -16.84 16.00
C THR A 28 4.58 -15.64 16.84
N PRO A 29 5.55 -15.79 17.75
CA PRO A 29 6.21 -14.66 18.42
C PRO A 29 6.99 -13.80 17.42
N ASP A 30 7.15 -12.50 17.70
CA ASP A 30 7.92 -11.60 16.84
C ASP A 30 9.37 -12.07 16.65
N GLU A 31 9.95 -12.67 17.69
CA GLU A 31 11.33 -13.17 17.69
C GLU A 31 11.54 -14.36 16.76
N GLU A 32 10.47 -15.10 16.45
CA GLU A 32 10.48 -16.25 15.52
C GLU A 32 10.07 -15.84 14.11
N TYR A 33 9.66 -14.59 13.89
CA TYR A 33 9.26 -14.10 12.58
C TYR A 33 10.49 -13.84 11.69
N HIS A 34 10.52 -14.48 10.52
CA HIS A 34 11.50 -14.19 9.48
C HIS A 34 11.21 -12.83 8.84
N ARG A 35 12.04 -11.84 9.17
CA ARG A 35 12.04 -10.52 8.55
C ARG A 35 12.27 -10.66 7.05
N ILE A 36 11.37 -10.10 6.25
CA ILE A 36 11.46 -10.16 4.79
C ILE A 36 12.67 -9.34 4.36
N THR A 37 13.67 -10.01 3.79
CA THR A 37 14.89 -9.37 3.28
C THR A 37 14.67 -8.75 1.91
N TRP A 38 15.62 -7.94 1.45
CA TRP A 38 15.56 -7.39 0.09
C TRP A 38 15.60 -8.47 -1.00
N GLU A 39 16.36 -9.55 -0.80
CA GLU A 39 16.38 -10.66 -1.76
C GLU A 39 15.09 -11.49 -1.71
N ASP A 40 14.48 -11.65 -0.53
CA ASP A 40 13.13 -12.23 -0.43
C ASP A 40 12.12 -11.38 -1.20
N LEU A 41 12.15 -10.05 -1.03
CA LEU A 41 11.30 -9.12 -1.77
C LEU A 41 11.45 -9.27 -3.29
N LYS A 42 12.69 -9.32 -3.77
CA LYS A 42 12.97 -9.53 -5.20
C LYS A 42 12.41 -10.86 -5.68
N HIS A 43 12.60 -11.93 -4.93
CA HIS A 43 12.08 -13.24 -5.27
C HIS A 43 10.54 -13.28 -5.27
N ILE A 44 9.90 -12.76 -4.22
CA ILE A 44 8.45 -12.71 -4.05
C ILE A 44 7.80 -11.93 -5.20
N ILE A 45 8.35 -10.75 -5.54
CA ILE A 45 7.79 -9.90 -6.60
C ILE A 45 8.02 -10.56 -7.97
N ALA A 46 9.22 -11.11 -8.24
CA ALA A 46 9.52 -11.77 -9.51
C ALA A 46 8.66 -13.02 -9.75
N THR A 47 8.26 -13.72 -8.69
CA THR A 47 7.39 -14.91 -8.74
C THR A 47 5.90 -14.57 -8.55
N ASN A 48 5.58 -13.30 -8.32
CA ASN A 48 4.23 -12.81 -8.02
C ASN A 48 3.56 -13.50 -6.81
N ALA A 49 4.34 -13.95 -5.84
CA ALA A 49 3.88 -14.64 -4.63
C ALA A 49 3.52 -13.64 -3.51
N LEU A 50 2.75 -12.60 -3.83
CA LEU A 50 2.48 -11.45 -2.96
C LEU A 50 1.80 -11.83 -1.64
N GLU A 51 1.15 -13.00 -1.59
CA GLU A 51 0.60 -13.58 -0.38
C GLU A 51 1.65 -13.97 0.65
N GLN A 52 2.96 -13.90 0.35
CA GLN A 52 4.04 -14.08 1.33
C GLN A 52 4.41 -12.77 2.04
N LEU A 53 3.98 -11.62 1.51
CA LEU A 53 4.23 -10.33 2.13
C LEU A 53 3.33 -10.18 3.36
N LYS A 54 3.91 -10.37 4.55
CA LYS A 54 3.20 -10.35 5.84
C LYS A 54 3.72 -9.28 6.76
N ARG A 55 2.89 -8.84 7.68
CA ARG A 55 3.30 -8.00 8.80
C ARG A 55 3.95 -8.87 9.87
N LEU A 56 4.75 -8.24 10.73
CA LEU A 56 5.13 -8.83 12.01
C LEU A 56 3.87 -9.21 12.80
N PRO A 57 3.93 -10.27 13.63
CA PRO A 57 2.81 -10.68 14.46
C PRO A 57 2.25 -9.53 15.32
N SER A 58 3.10 -8.76 16.00
CA SER A 58 2.69 -7.60 16.81
C SER A 58 2.06 -6.49 15.97
N ASP A 59 2.63 -6.17 14.81
CA ASP A 59 2.10 -5.15 13.90
C ASP A 59 0.78 -5.58 13.26
N LEU A 60 0.60 -6.88 12.99
CA LEU A 60 -0.68 -7.41 12.53
C LEU A 60 -1.75 -7.26 13.61
N ARG A 61 -1.45 -7.52 14.88
CA ARG A 61 -2.39 -7.28 16.01
C ARG A 61 -2.74 -5.80 16.14
N ARG A 62 -1.75 -4.91 16.07
CA ARG A 62 -1.95 -3.46 16.08
C ARG A 62 -2.81 -3.01 14.91
N TYR A 63 -2.55 -3.53 13.71
CA TYR A 63 -3.33 -3.23 12.51
C TYR A 63 -4.79 -3.67 12.64
N LEU A 64 -5.04 -4.83 13.25
CA LEU A 64 -6.41 -5.31 13.51
C LEU A 64 -7.13 -4.42 14.51
N ALA A 65 -6.50 -4.07 15.63
CA ALA A 65 -7.09 -3.16 16.61
C ALA A 65 -7.38 -1.77 16.00
N TRP A 66 -6.41 -1.22 15.26
CA TRP A 66 -6.61 0.03 14.53
C TRP A 66 -7.74 -0.07 13.50
N SER A 67 -7.78 -1.14 12.69
CA SER A 67 -8.83 -1.34 11.70
C SER A 67 -10.21 -1.44 12.33
N TYR A 68 -10.31 -2.07 13.51
CA TYR A 68 -11.54 -2.13 14.29
C TYR A 68 -11.98 -0.72 14.73
N ASN A 69 -11.08 0.05 15.34
CA ASN A 69 -11.40 1.40 15.83
C ASN A 69 -11.77 2.35 14.69
N ILE A 70 -11.00 2.33 13.59
CA ILE A 70 -11.27 3.15 12.40
C ILE A 70 -12.59 2.77 11.74
N LYS A 71 -12.99 1.49 11.75
CA LYS A 71 -14.31 1.09 11.27
C LYS A 71 -15.44 1.73 12.08
N GLN A 72 -15.27 1.86 13.41
CA GLN A 72 -16.26 2.54 14.26
C GLN A 72 -16.25 4.07 14.07
N ALA A 73 -15.08 4.68 13.94
CA ALA A 73 -14.93 6.13 13.89
C ALA A 73 -15.21 6.72 12.49
N HIS A 74 -14.78 6.04 11.42
CA HIS A 74 -14.84 6.56 10.04
C HIS A 74 -15.70 5.70 9.09
N GLY A 75 -16.25 4.58 9.57
CA GLY A 75 -17.00 3.64 8.72
C GLY A 75 -16.12 2.69 7.90
N GLY A 76 -14.80 2.73 8.08
CA GLY A 76 -13.84 1.79 7.46
C GLY A 76 -12.52 2.44 7.07
N ILE A 77 -11.60 1.62 6.59
CA ILE A 77 -10.26 2.06 6.17
C ILE A 77 -10.33 3.00 4.96
N LEU A 78 -11.19 2.70 3.97
CA LEU A 78 -11.32 3.53 2.77
C LEU A 78 -11.75 4.97 3.09
N PRO A 79 -12.85 5.23 3.82
CA PRO A 79 -13.20 6.58 4.26
C PRO A 79 -12.08 7.27 5.03
N TYR A 80 -11.44 6.57 5.97
CA TYR A 80 -10.32 7.13 6.73
C TYR A 80 -9.16 7.55 5.83
N VAL A 81 -8.73 6.70 4.90
CA VAL A 81 -7.63 7.03 3.98
C VAL A 81 -7.99 8.27 3.15
N ILE A 82 -9.21 8.35 2.62
CA ILE A 82 -9.64 9.51 1.84
C ILE A 82 -9.66 10.78 2.69
N GLN A 83 -10.23 10.72 3.90
CA GLN A 83 -10.48 11.89 4.74
C GLN A 83 -9.24 12.37 5.49
N GLU A 84 -8.46 11.46 6.05
CA GLU A 84 -7.38 11.75 7.00
C GLU A 84 -5.99 11.63 6.39
N ARG A 85 -5.83 10.92 5.26
CA ARG A 85 -4.52 10.71 4.63
C ARG A 85 -4.40 11.44 3.30
N LEU A 86 -5.37 11.24 2.41
CA LEU A 86 -5.35 11.83 1.07
C LEU A 86 -5.97 13.22 1.04
N HIS A 87 -6.98 13.48 1.87
CA HIS A 87 -7.79 14.71 1.82
C HIS A 87 -8.42 14.98 0.44
N TRP A 88 -8.61 13.94 -0.36
CA TRP A 88 -9.23 14.06 -1.67
C TRP A 88 -10.75 14.13 -1.54
N GLN A 89 -11.39 14.95 -2.36
CA GLN A 89 -12.84 15.09 -2.40
C GLN A 89 -13.41 14.21 -3.51
N PRO A 90 -14.09 13.09 -3.18
CA PRO A 90 -14.75 12.29 -4.20
C PRO A 90 -15.96 13.02 -4.76
N ASP A 91 -16.20 12.89 -6.06
CA ASP A 91 -17.38 13.39 -6.75
C ASP A 91 -18.55 12.41 -6.59
N PRO A 92 -19.60 12.75 -5.83
CA PRO A 92 -20.72 11.84 -5.60
C PRO A 92 -21.51 11.52 -6.87
N ALA A 93 -21.54 12.41 -7.86
CA ALA A 93 -22.31 12.22 -9.09
C ALA A 93 -21.64 11.20 -10.05
N ARG A 94 -20.31 11.05 -9.96
CA ARG A 94 -19.52 10.10 -10.77
C ARG A 94 -19.14 8.83 -10.01
N SER A 95 -19.34 8.79 -8.70
CA SER A 95 -19.03 7.63 -7.85
C SER A 95 -20.04 6.50 -8.07
N THR A 96 -19.71 5.54 -8.94
CA THR A 96 -20.59 4.39 -9.26
C THR A 96 -20.16 3.12 -8.54
N LYS A 97 -18.96 2.61 -8.82
CA LYS A 97 -18.37 1.39 -8.23
C LYS A 97 -17.31 1.68 -7.16
N GLY A 98 -17.19 2.93 -6.74
CA GLY A 98 -16.16 3.43 -5.84
C GLY A 98 -16.08 4.96 -5.92
N PRO A 99 -15.24 5.59 -5.10
CA PRO A 99 -15.02 7.03 -5.16
C PRO A 99 -14.40 7.40 -6.51
N TYR A 100 -14.96 8.43 -7.15
CA TYR A 100 -14.34 9.06 -8.31
C TYR A 100 -13.68 10.36 -7.88
N PHE A 101 -12.43 10.59 -8.29
CA PHE A 101 -11.74 11.86 -8.07
C PHE A 101 -11.52 12.56 -9.39
N GLU A 102 -11.78 13.86 -9.43
CA GLU A 102 -11.41 14.68 -10.57
C GLU A 102 -9.89 14.66 -10.74
N HIS A 103 -9.46 14.35 -11.96
CA HIS A 103 -8.06 14.24 -12.34
C HIS A 103 -7.84 14.98 -13.67
N ARG A 104 -6.63 15.50 -13.85
CA ARG A 104 -6.23 16.30 -15.01
C ARG A 104 -5.80 15.45 -16.19
N SER A 105 -5.24 14.28 -15.91
CA SER A 105 -4.74 13.33 -16.91
C SER A 105 -5.50 12.02 -16.84
N SER A 106 -5.94 11.53 -18.01
CA SER A 106 -6.48 10.17 -18.15
C SER A 106 -5.40 9.08 -18.07
N ILE A 107 -4.13 9.46 -18.04
CA ILE A 107 -2.98 8.55 -17.88
C ILE A 107 -2.54 8.60 -16.41
N PRO A 108 -2.55 7.46 -15.69
CA PRO A 108 -2.06 7.38 -14.31
C PRO A 108 -0.65 7.95 -14.17
N PHE A 109 -0.42 8.67 -13.08
CA PHE A 109 0.88 9.26 -12.69
C PHE A 109 1.47 10.32 -13.64
N ALA A 110 0.78 10.70 -14.72
CA ALA A 110 1.31 11.67 -15.68
C ALA A 110 1.24 13.14 -15.18
N ASP A 111 0.29 13.48 -14.30
CA ASP A 111 0.21 14.80 -13.67
C ASP A 111 0.50 14.67 -12.16
N PRO A 112 1.46 15.41 -11.60
CA PRO A 112 1.79 15.34 -10.17
C PRO A 112 0.65 15.76 -9.23
N ARG A 113 -0.43 16.37 -9.74
CA ARG A 113 -1.62 16.71 -8.96
C ARG A 113 -2.63 15.56 -8.87
N ASP A 114 -2.44 14.51 -9.65
CA ASP A 114 -3.34 13.36 -9.74
C ASP A 114 -2.86 12.16 -8.92
N PHE A 115 -1.74 12.26 -8.20
CA PHE A 115 -1.25 11.18 -7.35
C PHE A 115 -0.56 11.70 -6.08
N ALA A 116 -0.52 10.87 -5.04
CA ALA A 116 0.18 11.16 -3.79
C ALA A 116 1.08 9.99 -3.40
N VAL A 117 2.31 10.27 -2.97
CA VAL A 117 3.20 9.26 -2.37
C VAL A 117 3.18 9.44 -0.86
N LEU A 118 2.82 8.38 -0.14
CA LEU A 118 2.79 8.38 1.32
C LEU A 118 3.62 7.23 1.88
N VAL A 119 4.25 7.43 3.03
CA VAL A 119 4.76 6.30 3.82
C VAL A 119 3.57 5.45 4.27
N ASN A 120 3.69 4.13 4.11
CA ASN A 120 2.68 3.19 4.58
C ASN A 120 2.69 3.19 6.12
N ASP A 121 1.57 3.56 6.74
CA ASP A 121 1.42 3.54 8.20
C ASP A 121 1.48 2.11 8.77
N TRP A 122 1.22 1.10 7.92
CA TRP A 122 1.15 -0.31 8.30
C TRP A 122 2.02 -1.17 7.37
N PRO A 123 3.35 -0.98 7.40
CA PRO A 123 4.28 -1.70 6.55
C PRO A 123 4.26 -3.21 6.85
N TYR A 124 4.82 -3.99 5.93
CA TYR A 124 5.08 -5.41 6.17
C TYR A 124 6.33 -5.60 7.06
N GLY A 125 6.57 -6.83 7.50
CA GLY A 125 7.64 -7.21 8.42
C GLY A 125 9.00 -7.27 7.74
N PHE A 126 9.48 -6.14 7.24
CA PHE A 126 10.77 -6.04 6.55
C PHE A 126 11.95 -6.02 7.53
N GLU A 127 13.14 -6.38 7.01
CA GLU A 127 14.41 -6.04 7.65
C GLU A 127 14.63 -4.51 7.73
N GLU A 128 15.60 -4.09 8.55
CA GLU A 128 15.94 -2.68 8.68
C GLU A 128 16.42 -2.08 7.35
N GLY A 129 16.16 -0.78 7.14
CA GLY A 129 16.57 -0.06 5.94
C GLY A 129 15.59 -0.13 4.77
N ILE A 130 14.53 -0.95 4.85
CA ILE A 130 13.46 -1.01 3.83
C ILE A 130 12.30 -0.08 4.21
N HIS A 131 11.99 0.87 3.34
CA HIS A 131 10.85 1.77 3.47
C HIS A 131 9.71 1.34 2.55
N HIS A 132 8.50 1.27 3.11
CA HIS A 132 7.28 0.94 2.38
C HIS A 132 6.48 2.19 2.06
N LEU A 133 6.42 2.54 0.78
CA LEU A 133 5.64 3.66 0.27
C LEU A 133 4.40 3.17 -0.47
N LEU A 134 3.38 4.01 -0.49
CA LEU A 134 2.15 3.85 -1.26
C LEU A 134 2.05 5.02 -2.23
N VAL A 135 1.94 4.73 -3.52
CA VAL A 135 1.64 5.73 -4.54
C VAL A 135 0.17 5.60 -4.89
N TRP A 136 -0.64 6.53 -4.39
CA TRP A 136 -2.08 6.62 -4.60
C TRP A 136 -2.40 7.39 -5.87
N SER A 137 -3.38 6.94 -6.65
CA SER A 137 -3.77 7.58 -7.91
C SER A 137 -5.24 8.01 -7.89
N LYS A 138 -5.52 9.27 -8.29
CA LYS A 138 -6.86 9.77 -8.62
C LYS A 138 -7.35 9.17 -9.93
N THR A 139 -6.43 9.00 -10.89
CA THR A 139 -6.70 8.37 -12.18
C THR A 139 -6.72 6.84 -12.01
N PRO A 140 -7.81 6.14 -12.40
CA PRO A 140 -7.88 4.68 -12.27
C PRO A 140 -6.75 3.98 -13.03
N ILE A 141 -6.24 2.88 -12.47
CA ILE A 141 -5.20 2.04 -13.09
C ILE A 141 -5.90 0.82 -13.69
N PRO A 142 -5.99 0.70 -15.03
CA PRO A 142 -6.64 -0.45 -15.64
C PRO A 142 -6.01 -1.78 -15.21
N VAL A 143 -6.85 -2.73 -14.84
CA VAL A 143 -6.50 -4.12 -14.51
C VAL A 143 -7.13 -5.09 -15.50
N ASP A 144 -6.59 -6.29 -15.61
CA ASP A 144 -7.21 -7.37 -16.37
C ASP A 144 -8.45 -7.92 -15.64
N ASP A 145 -9.45 -8.39 -16.40
CA ASP A 145 -10.74 -8.83 -15.87
C ASP A 145 -10.69 -10.24 -15.24
N GLU A 146 -9.62 -11.02 -15.44
CA GLU A 146 -9.55 -12.42 -14.98
C GLU A 146 -8.93 -12.55 -13.59
N LYS A 147 -7.80 -11.88 -13.36
CA LYS A 147 -6.97 -11.97 -12.16
C LYS A 147 -6.95 -10.67 -11.38
N GLY A 148 -7.32 -9.56 -12.02
CA GLY A 148 -7.21 -8.22 -11.43
C GLY A 148 -5.75 -7.78 -11.28
N ASP A 149 -4.83 -8.32 -12.07
CA ASP A 149 -3.47 -7.79 -12.22
C ASP A 149 -3.50 -6.57 -13.15
N VAL A 150 -2.45 -5.74 -13.15
CA VAL A 150 -2.36 -4.61 -14.06
C VAL A 150 -2.27 -5.08 -15.51
N THR A 151 -2.96 -4.38 -16.43
CA THR A 151 -2.80 -4.67 -17.87
C THR A 151 -1.35 -4.43 -18.31
N PRO A 152 -0.90 -5.02 -19.43
CA PRO A 152 0.46 -4.76 -19.94
C PRO A 152 0.77 -3.27 -20.16
N GLU A 153 -0.22 -2.50 -20.61
CA GLU A 153 -0.07 -1.06 -20.78
C GLU A 153 0.03 -0.33 -19.43
N SER A 154 -0.85 -0.66 -18.46
CA SER A 154 -0.74 -0.09 -17.10
C SER A 154 0.60 -0.43 -16.46
N ARG A 155 1.11 -1.66 -16.67
CA ARG A 155 2.43 -2.09 -16.17
C ARG A 155 3.54 -1.24 -16.75
N ARG A 156 3.54 -1.01 -18.07
CA ARG A 156 4.50 -0.13 -18.74
C ARG A 156 4.47 1.29 -18.16
N LEU A 157 3.28 1.86 -17.99
CA LEU A 157 3.11 3.21 -17.42
C LEU A 157 3.62 3.30 -15.98
N ILE A 158 3.34 2.28 -15.16
CA ILE A 158 3.87 2.21 -13.80
C ILE A 158 5.40 2.11 -13.83
N GLU A 159 5.96 1.22 -14.64
CA GLU A 159 7.42 1.04 -14.73
C GLU A 159 8.13 2.31 -15.20
N GLU A 160 7.58 3.03 -16.18
CA GLU A 160 8.07 4.34 -16.63
C GLU A 160 8.02 5.37 -15.49
N PHE A 161 6.91 5.42 -14.74
CA PHE A 161 6.79 6.30 -13.58
C PHE A 161 7.79 5.94 -12.47
N ILE A 162 7.96 4.65 -12.15
CA ILE A 162 8.91 4.18 -11.13
C ILE A 162 10.34 4.54 -11.54
N GLU A 163 10.68 4.34 -12.81
CA GLU A 163 12.00 4.68 -13.35
C GLU A 163 12.30 6.18 -13.19
N GLU A 164 11.39 7.05 -13.65
CA GLU A 164 11.61 8.50 -13.62
C GLU A 164 11.52 9.09 -12.20
N PHE A 165 10.55 8.65 -11.39
CA PHE A 165 10.27 9.26 -10.09
C PHE A 165 11.12 8.69 -8.96
N PHE A 166 11.44 7.40 -8.97
CA PHE A 166 12.16 6.74 -7.87
C PHE A 166 13.58 6.31 -8.25
N VAL A 167 13.78 5.69 -9.41
CA VAL A 167 15.10 5.12 -9.77
C VAL A 167 16.09 6.22 -10.16
N ARG A 168 15.72 7.10 -11.08
CA ARG A 168 16.65 8.13 -11.59
C ARG A 168 17.19 9.08 -10.53
N PRO A 169 16.40 9.57 -9.55
CA PRO A 169 16.91 10.43 -8.48
C PRO A 169 17.99 9.75 -7.61
N LEU A 170 17.97 8.42 -7.50
CA LEU A 170 18.98 7.66 -6.76
C LEU A 170 20.31 7.51 -7.53
N GLY A 171 20.33 7.78 -8.83
CA GLY A 171 21.54 7.70 -9.65
C GLY A 171 21.99 6.28 -9.97
N GLU A 172 23.30 6.07 -10.09
CA GLU A 172 23.89 4.77 -10.44
C GLU A 172 23.56 3.71 -9.37
N GLY A 173 22.99 2.58 -9.78
CA GLY A 173 22.54 1.53 -8.88
C GLY A 173 21.13 1.71 -8.31
N GLY A 174 20.45 2.83 -8.59
CA GLY A 174 19.10 3.10 -8.08
C GLY A 174 18.08 2.01 -8.41
N LYS A 175 18.24 1.33 -9.56
CA LYS A 175 17.37 0.24 -9.98
C LYS A 175 17.42 -0.95 -9.01
N ASP A 176 18.56 -1.19 -8.37
CA ASP A 176 18.72 -2.27 -7.39
C ASP A 176 18.19 -1.91 -6.00
N GLN A 177 17.73 -0.66 -5.82
CA GLN A 177 17.20 -0.13 -4.56
C GLN A 177 15.68 0.06 -4.57
N VAL A 178 15.02 -0.14 -5.71
CA VAL A 178 13.58 0.11 -5.86
C VAL A 178 12.88 -1.16 -6.34
N GLN A 179 11.84 -1.55 -5.63
CA GLN A 179 10.92 -2.62 -6.01
C GLN A 179 9.50 -2.09 -5.95
N TRP A 180 8.60 -2.63 -6.77
CA TRP A 180 7.20 -2.25 -6.72
C TRP A 180 6.29 -3.44 -7.02
N PHE A 181 5.06 -3.35 -6.52
CA PHE A 181 4.00 -4.29 -6.85
C PHE A 181 2.62 -3.63 -6.69
N LYS A 182 1.60 -4.18 -7.33
CA LYS A 182 0.19 -3.86 -7.05
C LYS A 182 -0.46 -5.07 -6.43
N ASN A 183 -1.08 -4.90 -5.26
CA ASN A 183 -1.89 -5.96 -4.67
C ASN A 183 -3.09 -6.27 -5.58
N TRP A 184 -3.38 -7.56 -5.74
CA TRP A 184 -4.55 -8.02 -6.48
C TRP A 184 -5.81 -7.60 -5.71
N VAL A 185 -6.96 -7.52 -6.39
CA VAL A 185 -8.23 -7.05 -5.79
C VAL A 185 -8.60 -7.84 -4.52
N SER A 186 -8.27 -9.12 -4.45
CA SER A 186 -8.50 -9.98 -3.28
C SER A 186 -7.65 -9.62 -2.06
N LEU A 187 -6.44 -9.08 -2.25
CA LEU A 187 -5.47 -8.75 -1.20
C LEU A 187 -5.50 -7.27 -0.78
N GLN A 188 -6.18 -6.40 -1.54
CA GLN A 188 -6.26 -4.98 -1.21
C GLN A 188 -7.11 -4.73 0.04
N SER A 189 -6.50 -4.04 1.02
CA SER A 189 -7.21 -3.55 2.21
C SER A 189 -8.06 -2.30 1.91
N VAL A 190 -7.67 -1.51 0.91
CA VAL A 190 -8.40 -0.31 0.47
C VAL A 190 -8.88 -0.52 -0.95
N ARG A 191 -10.10 -1.06 -1.08
CA ARG A 191 -10.78 -1.18 -2.37
C ARG A 191 -11.41 0.16 -2.71
N GLY A 192 -11.17 0.68 -3.91
CA GLY A 192 -11.83 1.89 -4.41
C GLY A 192 -10.93 3.10 -4.65
N VAL A 193 -9.71 3.13 -4.10
CA VAL A 193 -8.66 4.07 -4.55
C VAL A 193 -7.46 3.27 -5.00
N ASP A 194 -7.08 3.42 -6.26
CA ASP A 194 -5.96 2.70 -6.82
C ASP A 194 -4.65 3.18 -6.23
N HIS A 195 -3.78 2.22 -5.92
CA HIS A 195 -2.44 2.48 -5.42
C HIS A 195 -1.49 1.36 -5.82
N VAL A 196 -0.21 1.70 -5.92
CA VAL A 196 0.89 0.73 -6.01
C VAL A 196 1.76 0.83 -4.76
N HIS A 197 2.33 -0.29 -4.36
CA HIS A 197 3.31 -0.36 -3.29
C HIS A 197 4.69 -0.20 -3.90
N VAL A 198 5.49 0.68 -3.32
CA VAL A 198 6.90 0.88 -3.69
C VAL A 198 7.74 0.62 -2.45
N LEU A 199 8.72 -0.26 -2.58
CA LEU A 199 9.70 -0.57 -1.55
C LEU A 199 11.00 0.05 -1.98
N VAL A 200 11.64 0.78 -1.09
CA VAL A 200 12.96 1.37 -1.33
C VAL A 200 13.89 0.98 -0.19
N ARG A 201 15.15 0.69 -0.50
CA ARG A 201 16.17 0.38 0.52
C ARG A 201 17.30 1.38 0.54
N ASP A 202 17.85 1.62 1.73
CA ASP A 202 19.05 2.43 1.93
C ASP A 202 18.92 3.84 1.33
N VAL A 203 17.74 4.44 1.49
CA VAL A 203 17.43 5.78 0.97
C VAL A 203 17.59 6.83 2.07
N ALA A 204 18.23 7.95 1.73
CA ALA A 204 18.40 9.07 2.65
C ALA A 204 17.04 9.69 3.05
N PRO A 205 16.87 10.13 4.31
CA PRO A 205 15.62 10.76 4.77
C PRO A 205 15.16 11.95 3.91
N GLU A 206 16.08 12.72 3.35
CA GLU A 206 15.80 13.86 2.48
C GLU A 206 15.12 13.42 1.17
N GLN A 207 15.55 12.28 0.62
CA GLN A 207 14.96 11.72 -0.59
C GLN A 207 13.56 11.18 -0.32
N LEU A 208 13.33 10.53 0.83
CA LEU A 208 12.00 10.11 1.28
C LEU A 208 11.06 11.32 1.46
N ALA A 209 11.55 12.40 2.08
CA ALA A 209 10.80 13.62 2.26
C ALA A 209 10.45 14.28 0.91
N GLN A 210 11.37 14.27 -0.05
CA GLN A 210 11.12 14.78 -1.39
C GLN A 210 10.04 13.98 -2.12
N TRP A 211 10.10 12.64 -2.08
CA TRP A 211 9.10 11.81 -2.73
C TRP A 211 7.72 11.95 -2.11
N THR A 212 7.65 12.16 -0.80
CA THR A 212 6.38 12.28 -0.05
C THR A 212 5.84 13.71 0.01
N GLU A 213 6.45 14.65 -0.71
CA GLU A 213 5.93 16.00 -0.89
C GLU A 213 4.55 15.97 -1.58
N ARG A 214 3.54 16.57 -0.93
CA ARG A 214 2.15 16.57 -1.39
C ARG A 214 1.92 17.65 -2.46
N ARG A 215 1.83 17.22 -3.72
CA ARG A 215 1.53 18.09 -4.89
C ARG A 215 0.08 17.96 -5.38
N ASP A 216 -0.68 17.08 -4.74
CA ASP A 216 -2.05 16.68 -5.06
C ASP A 216 -3.14 17.41 -4.28
N LEU A 217 -2.72 18.24 -3.32
CA LEU A 217 -3.55 19.07 -2.44
C LEU A 217 -3.77 20.47 -3.01
#